data_AF-A0A1B6JLE9-F1
#
_entry.id   AF-A0A1B6JLE9-F1
#
_cell.length_a   1.000
_cell.length_b   1.000
_cell.length_c   1.000
_cell.angle_alpha   90.00
_cell.angle_beta   90.00
_cell.angle_gamma   90.00
#
_symmetry.space_group_name_H-M   'P 1'
#
loop_
_entity.id
_entity.type
_entity.pdbx_description
1 polymer ?
#
loop_
_entity_poly.entity_id
_entity_poly.type
_entity_poly.pdbx_seq_one_letter_code
_entity_poly.pdbx_strand_id
1 'polypeptide(L)'
;CEMTALRVTLCVVLYAGAALALDFYTYGPAYDSQLPPQNDISSSEIPLAVPIKFFGETYNSIFVNSNGLLSFLTEIPMFFSIQFPLNYPIIAPLYANVDTSGHGHIYYRETQDPDLLKRFNHRVQHFYPNLQAPFTAKSLFIASWLEVGYFPSGTDKVNTFQAVIGSDGSESFVELLYRPGGVQWVQGRGSSDRLPDARAQAGFVAEDGRLYTLRGSGTDQIQNLDRWSNTDEPGVWLFRVGNTGSSGNVEPPQADNGESENLIDDSSCQTGAMSCHSKAQCIDQDEGYCCVCQAGYYGNGRTCLQDQIPLRVNGKVSVSLNGVTEQEVDVQAYIVTADGRCYTALSRVPPAAGTDAQLISSTADIIGWLFAKSINNAPNGYMLTGGVLNHTAFLTFNNGQHRTTVEQRFLGLDVFDQLRMEGRIFGTVPQVPHGSKLSLP
;
A
#
# COMPACT_ATOMS: atom_id res chain seq x y z
N CYS A 1 -12.52 23.68 70.57
CA CYS A 1 -11.19 24.30 70.42
C CYS A 1 -10.40 23.45 69.43
N GLU A 2 -10.50 23.81 68.15
CA GLU A 2 -9.42 24.43 67.35
C GLU A 2 -8.81 23.34 66.44
N MET A 3 -9.31 23.16 65.21
CA MET A 3 -8.84 23.83 63.97
C MET A 3 -7.31 23.88 63.84
N THR A 4 -6.74 23.04 62.96
CA THR A 4 -5.73 23.47 61.97
C THR A 4 -5.45 22.40 60.90
N ALA A 5 -5.93 22.71 59.69
CA ALA A 5 -5.32 22.53 58.36
C ALA A 5 -4.70 21.18 57.95
N LEU A 6 -5.50 20.42 57.18
CA LEU A 6 -5.05 19.40 56.24
C LEU A 6 -4.37 20.08 55.04
N ARG A 7 -3.04 19.98 54.91
CA ARG A 7 -2.32 20.39 53.68
C ARG A 7 -2.36 19.23 52.68
N VAL A 8 -3.24 19.33 51.69
CA VAL A 8 -3.21 18.50 50.48
C VAL A 8 -2.16 19.11 49.55
N THR A 9 -1.00 18.45 49.43
CA THR A 9 0.01 18.81 48.42
C THR A 9 -0.45 18.23 47.09
N LEU A 10 -1.00 19.08 46.23
CA LEU A 10 -1.34 18.75 44.85
C LEU A 10 -0.04 18.67 44.02
N CYS A 11 0.50 17.47 43.83
CA CYS A 11 1.56 17.24 42.83
C CYS A 11 0.94 17.28 41.44
N VAL A 12 0.93 18.46 40.83
CA VAL A 12 0.68 18.61 39.39
C VAL A 12 1.95 18.16 38.67
N VAL A 13 1.96 16.93 38.18
CA VAL A 13 2.92 16.51 37.16
C VAL A 13 2.50 17.18 35.86
N LEU A 14 3.14 18.30 35.53
CA LEU A 14 3.05 18.94 34.22
C LEU A 14 3.76 18.03 33.21
N TYR A 15 3.01 17.10 32.60
CA TYR A 15 3.39 16.55 31.29
C TYR A 15 3.09 17.63 30.24
N ALA A 16 4.01 18.58 30.10
CA ALA A 16 4.04 19.48 28.95
C ALA A 16 4.71 18.76 27.78
N GLY A 17 4.02 17.76 27.23
CA GLY A 17 4.26 17.31 25.87
C GLY A 17 3.29 18.04 24.96
N ALA A 18 3.65 19.24 24.51
CA ALA A 18 2.92 19.86 23.41
C ALA A 18 3.20 19.02 22.16
N ALA A 19 2.30 18.09 21.84
CA ALA A 19 2.21 17.56 20.50
C ALA A 19 2.01 18.78 19.58
N LEU A 20 3.04 19.16 18.82
CA LEU A 20 2.88 20.14 17.75
C LEU A 20 1.83 19.55 16.81
N ALA A 21 0.63 20.10 16.85
CA ALA A 21 -0.42 19.73 15.91
C ALA A 21 0.13 20.02 14.51
N LEU A 22 0.20 19.00 13.66
CA LEU A 22 0.55 19.19 12.25
C LEU A 22 -0.40 20.23 11.65
N ASP A 23 0.15 21.40 11.32
CA ASP A 23 -0.64 22.48 10.75
C ASP A 23 -0.64 22.33 9.23
N PHE A 24 -1.80 22.10 8.62
CA PHE A 24 -1.88 22.09 7.16
C PHE A 24 -1.55 23.48 6.59
N TYR A 25 -1.17 23.54 5.32
CA TYR A 25 -1.17 24.83 4.62
C TYR A 25 -2.60 25.34 4.56
N THR A 26 -2.79 26.64 4.68
CA THR A 26 -4.13 27.25 4.71
C THR A 26 -4.96 26.79 3.52
N TYR A 27 -6.22 26.45 3.75
CA TYR A 27 -7.13 25.96 2.73
C TYR A 27 -8.54 26.49 2.96
N GLY A 28 -9.41 26.31 1.97
CA GLY A 28 -10.84 26.58 2.06
C GLY A 28 -11.33 27.65 1.08
N PRO A 29 -12.65 27.92 1.10
CA PRO A 29 -13.32 28.68 0.04
C PRO A 29 -12.92 30.16 -0.04
N ALA A 30 -12.26 30.69 0.99
CA ALA A 30 -11.74 32.06 0.99
C ALA A 30 -10.51 32.23 0.06
N TYR A 31 -9.82 31.14 -0.24
CA TYR A 31 -8.54 31.16 -0.95
C TYR A 31 -8.55 30.24 -2.19
N ASP A 32 -9.37 29.20 -2.17
CA ASP A 32 -9.25 28.05 -3.07
C ASP A 32 -10.40 27.92 -4.04
N SER A 33 -10.09 27.28 -5.18
CA SER A 33 -11.10 26.65 -6.01
C SER A 33 -11.59 25.36 -5.33
N GLN A 34 -12.83 24.98 -5.59
CA GLN A 34 -13.46 23.81 -4.99
C GLN A 34 -14.04 22.89 -6.08
N LEU A 35 -13.82 21.58 -5.96
CA LEU A 35 -14.53 20.61 -6.79
C LEU A 35 -16.01 20.52 -6.36
N PRO A 36 -16.95 20.40 -7.30
CA PRO A 36 -18.34 20.12 -6.97
C PRO A 36 -18.48 18.85 -6.11
N PRO A 37 -19.39 18.83 -5.11
CA PRO A 37 -19.63 17.65 -4.30
C PRO A 37 -20.33 16.57 -5.14
N GLN A 38 -19.54 15.65 -5.68
CA GLN A 38 -19.98 14.60 -6.59
C GLN A 38 -19.05 13.39 -6.52
N ASN A 39 -19.57 12.21 -6.86
CA ASN A 39 -18.74 11.03 -7.12
C ASN A 39 -18.02 11.15 -8.47
N ASP A 40 -16.77 10.70 -8.55
CA ASP A 40 -15.96 10.65 -9.76
C ASP A 40 -15.94 11.98 -10.54
N ILE A 41 -15.27 12.98 -9.95
CA ILE A 41 -15.13 14.31 -10.53
C ILE A 41 -13.66 14.72 -10.58
N SER A 42 -13.27 15.40 -11.65
CA SER A 42 -11.96 16.03 -11.82
C SER A 42 -12.12 17.51 -12.12
N SER A 43 -11.10 18.30 -11.79
CA SER A 43 -11.01 19.68 -12.25
C SER A 43 -10.83 19.71 -13.77
N SER A 44 -11.18 20.83 -14.40
CA SER A 44 -10.61 21.16 -15.70
C SER A 44 -9.08 21.28 -15.61
N GLU A 45 -8.41 21.34 -16.75
CA GLU A 45 -6.96 21.63 -16.80
C GLU A 45 -6.66 22.95 -16.07
N ILE A 46 -5.69 22.92 -15.17
CA ILE A 46 -5.25 24.09 -14.40
C ILE A 46 -3.87 24.50 -14.93
N PRO A 47 -3.75 25.62 -15.67
CA PRO A 47 -2.46 26.15 -16.09
C PRO A 47 -1.63 26.59 -14.89
N LEU A 48 -0.35 26.23 -14.88
CA LEU A 48 0.59 26.59 -13.81
C LEU A 48 1.37 27.86 -14.18
N ALA A 49 1.45 28.81 -13.25
CA ALA A 49 2.29 29.99 -13.39
C ALA A 49 3.78 29.63 -13.34
N VAL A 50 4.14 28.63 -12.53
CA VAL A 50 5.49 28.04 -12.51
C VAL A 50 5.38 26.54 -12.86
N PRO A 51 5.99 26.07 -13.95
CA PRO A 51 5.92 24.66 -14.34
C PRO A 51 6.44 23.73 -13.24
N ILE A 52 5.84 22.56 -13.11
CA ILE A 52 6.29 21.52 -12.18
C ILE A 52 7.26 20.59 -12.91
N LYS A 53 8.40 20.30 -12.28
CA LYS A 53 9.32 19.26 -12.72
C LYS A 53 8.90 17.95 -12.06
N PHE A 54 8.76 16.87 -12.81
CA PHE A 54 8.39 15.57 -12.25
C PHE A 54 9.03 14.44 -13.07
N PHE A 55 9.83 13.58 -12.42
CA PHE A 55 10.59 12.48 -13.04
C PHE A 55 11.49 12.87 -14.23
N GLY A 56 12.00 14.10 -14.23
CA GLY A 56 12.82 14.66 -15.30
C GLY A 56 12.03 15.36 -16.40
N GLU A 57 10.70 15.24 -16.39
CA GLU A 57 9.80 15.91 -17.33
C GLU A 57 9.28 17.24 -16.77
N THR A 58 8.82 18.13 -17.63
CA THR A 58 8.28 19.45 -17.27
C THR A 58 6.82 19.55 -17.66
N TYR A 59 5.96 19.78 -16.68
CA TYR A 59 4.51 19.89 -16.84
C TYR A 59 4.05 21.33 -16.58
N ASN A 60 3.25 21.86 -17.51
CA ASN A 60 2.75 23.25 -17.47
C ASN A 60 1.31 23.34 -16.95
N SER A 61 0.68 22.20 -16.69
CA SER A 61 -0.66 22.12 -16.15
C SER A 61 -0.80 20.93 -15.22
N ILE A 62 -1.87 20.95 -14.43
CA ILE A 62 -2.20 19.93 -13.46
C ILE A 62 -3.72 19.75 -13.38
N PHE A 63 -4.16 18.57 -12.98
CA PHE A 63 -5.56 18.24 -12.73
C PHE A 63 -5.70 17.69 -11.31
N VAL A 64 -6.81 18.03 -10.64
CA VAL A 64 -7.15 17.54 -9.30
C VAL A 64 -8.33 16.61 -9.41
N ASN A 65 -8.21 15.39 -8.89
CA ASN A 65 -9.25 14.38 -8.93
C ASN A 65 -9.84 14.10 -7.54
N SER A 66 -11.14 13.78 -7.51
CA SER A 66 -11.86 13.51 -6.27
C SER A 66 -11.30 12.33 -5.47
N ASN A 67 -10.77 11.32 -6.16
CA ASN A 67 -10.28 10.06 -5.59
C ASN A 67 -8.87 10.16 -4.99
N GLY A 68 -8.32 11.37 -4.82
CA GLY A 68 -7.01 11.57 -4.19
C GLY A 68 -5.83 11.44 -5.16
N LEU A 69 -5.99 11.95 -6.39
CA LEU A 69 -4.93 12.04 -7.39
C LEU A 69 -4.69 13.48 -7.84
N LEU A 70 -3.43 13.76 -8.15
CA LEU A 70 -3.01 14.84 -9.03
C LEU A 70 -2.41 14.21 -10.29
N SER A 71 -2.83 14.65 -11.47
CA SER A 71 -2.30 14.18 -12.75
C SER A 71 -1.80 15.34 -13.60
N PHE A 72 -0.84 15.07 -14.49
CA PHE A 72 -0.19 16.13 -15.28
C PHE A 72 -0.50 16.13 -16.78
N LEU A 73 -0.97 15.01 -17.34
CA LEU A 73 -1.27 14.91 -18.78
C LEU A 73 -2.74 15.16 -19.11
N THR A 74 -3.63 14.59 -18.31
CA THR A 74 -5.08 14.60 -18.55
C THR A 74 -5.81 14.39 -17.24
N GLU A 75 -7.08 14.79 -17.20
CA GLU A 75 -7.99 14.38 -16.14
C GLU A 75 -8.14 12.85 -16.09
N ILE A 76 -8.32 12.33 -14.88
CA ILE A 76 -8.68 10.94 -14.62
C ILE A 76 -10.16 10.97 -14.22
N PRO A 77 -11.10 10.60 -15.09
CA PRO A 77 -12.51 10.95 -14.91
C PRO A 77 -13.24 10.08 -13.88
N MET A 78 -12.67 8.94 -13.49
CA MET A 78 -13.31 7.98 -12.59
C MET A 78 -12.30 7.18 -11.78
N PHE A 79 -12.79 6.53 -10.72
CA PHE A 79 -12.01 5.56 -9.96
C PHE A 79 -11.74 4.30 -10.78
N PHE A 80 -10.45 3.97 -10.93
CA PHE A 80 -9.97 2.72 -11.49
C PHE A 80 -9.54 1.82 -10.35
N SER A 81 -10.36 0.82 -10.06
CA SER A 81 -10.08 -0.19 -9.04
C SER A 81 -9.01 -1.18 -9.52
N ILE A 82 -7.76 -0.72 -9.60
CA ILE A 82 -6.57 -1.47 -10.04
C ILE A 82 -5.36 -1.18 -9.14
N GLN A 83 -4.44 -2.14 -9.04
CA GLN A 83 -3.16 -1.93 -8.39
C GLN A 83 -2.26 -1.03 -9.25
N PHE A 84 -1.49 -0.14 -8.62
CA PHE A 84 -0.47 0.65 -9.30
C PHE A 84 0.53 -0.24 -10.06
N PRO A 85 1.12 0.29 -11.15
CA PRO A 85 1.03 1.68 -11.63
C PRO A 85 -0.24 2.00 -12.45
N LEU A 86 -0.69 3.26 -12.39
CA LEU A 86 -1.60 3.82 -13.41
C LEU A 86 -0.76 4.29 -14.61
N ASN A 87 -1.28 4.19 -15.83
CA ASN A 87 -0.57 4.60 -17.05
C ASN A 87 -0.58 6.13 -17.27
N TYR A 88 -0.34 6.90 -16.21
CA TYR A 88 -0.35 8.36 -16.21
C TYR A 88 0.69 8.86 -15.19
N PRO A 89 1.38 9.99 -15.47
CA PRO A 89 2.21 10.63 -14.47
C PRO A 89 1.31 11.24 -13.39
N ILE A 90 1.40 10.70 -12.18
CA ILE A 90 0.53 11.05 -11.06
C ILE A 90 1.29 11.19 -9.75
N ILE A 91 0.77 12.08 -8.90
CA ILE A 91 1.01 12.10 -7.46
C ILE A 91 -0.28 11.61 -6.81
N ALA A 92 -0.17 10.56 -6.00
CA ALA A 92 -1.28 9.96 -5.27
C ALA A 92 -1.04 10.10 -3.77
N PRO A 93 -1.51 11.19 -3.13
CA PRO A 93 -1.45 11.31 -1.68
C PRO A 93 -2.22 10.19 -0.98
N LEU A 94 -3.43 9.90 -1.45
CA LEU A 94 -4.22 8.76 -0.99
C LEU A 94 -5.27 8.42 -2.03
N TYR A 95 -4.91 7.55 -2.99
CA TYR A 95 -5.80 7.11 -4.04
C TYR A 95 -6.79 6.08 -3.52
N ALA A 96 -8.07 6.42 -3.45
CA ALA A 96 -9.15 5.55 -3.00
C ALA A 96 -10.49 5.98 -3.62
N ASN A 97 -11.50 5.11 -3.60
CA ASN A 97 -12.83 5.41 -4.15
C ASN A 97 -13.59 6.40 -3.24
N VAL A 98 -13.33 7.70 -3.44
CA VAL A 98 -13.86 8.80 -2.64
C VAL A 98 -15.19 9.26 -3.22
N ASP A 99 -16.20 9.40 -2.36
CA ASP A 99 -17.50 9.93 -2.75
C ASP A 99 -17.85 11.18 -1.94
N THR A 100 -17.66 12.35 -2.56
CA THR A 100 -17.97 13.65 -1.94
C THR A 100 -19.45 14.04 -2.05
N SER A 101 -20.29 13.23 -2.71
CA SER A 101 -21.75 13.48 -2.72
C SER A 101 -22.40 13.22 -1.36
N GLY A 102 -21.78 12.36 -0.54
CA GLY A 102 -22.18 12.11 0.84
C GLY A 102 -21.60 13.12 1.82
N HIS A 103 -20.27 13.31 1.80
CA HIS A 103 -19.57 14.17 2.74
C HIS A 103 -18.17 14.59 2.25
N GLY A 104 -17.66 15.70 2.79
CA GLY A 104 -16.31 16.20 2.54
C GLY A 104 -16.19 17.19 1.39
N HIS A 105 -15.04 17.85 1.32
CA HIS A 105 -14.75 18.91 0.36
C HIS A 105 -13.32 18.78 -0.17
N ILE A 106 -13.12 19.21 -1.42
CA ILE A 106 -11.82 19.19 -2.07
C ILE A 106 -11.49 20.57 -2.57
N TYR A 107 -10.40 21.12 -2.05
CA TYR A 107 -9.93 22.48 -2.33
C TYR A 107 -8.58 22.45 -2.99
N TYR A 108 -8.33 23.36 -3.92
CA TYR A 108 -7.03 23.49 -4.56
C TYR A 108 -6.72 24.92 -5.00
N ARG A 109 -5.43 25.28 -5.00
CA ARG A 109 -4.91 26.53 -5.57
C ARG A 109 -3.44 26.42 -5.91
N GLU A 110 -3.01 27.25 -6.86
CA GLU A 110 -1.63 27.68 -6.96
C GLU A 110 -1.44 28.99 -6.17
N THR A 111 -0.33 29.15 -5.45
CA THR A 111 -0.06 30.33 -4.64
C THR A 111 1.43 30.70 -4.64
N GLN A 112 1.68 32.01 -4.58
CA GLN A 112 3.02 32.60 -4.41
C GLN A 112 3.11 33.38 -3.09
N ASP A 113 2.27 33.01 -2.11
CA ASP A 113 2.24 33.62 -0.80
C ASP A 113 3.63 33.53 -0.12
N PRO A 114 4.24 34.66 0.30
CA PRO A 114 5.60 34.67 0.83
C PRO A 114 5.77 33.84 2.10
N ASP A 115 4.76 33.78 2.98
CA ASP A 115 4.85 33.06 4.25
C ASP A 115 4.74 31.54 4.02
N LEU A 116 3.85 31.11 3.12
CA LEU A 116 3.73 29.71 2.73
C LEU A 116 4.99 29.23 1.99
N LEU A 117 5.52 30.03 1.05
CA LEU A 117 6.77 29.72 0.36
C LEU A 117 7.95 29.62 1.34
N LYS A 118 8.04 30.56 2.29
CA LYS A 118 9.09 30.52 3.32
C LYS A 118 9.01 29.26 4.17
N ARG A 119 7.81 28.86 4.57
CA ARG A 119 7.58 27.62 5.33
C ARG A 119 8.05 26.39 4.54
N PHE A 120 7.59 26.23 3.30
CA PHE A 120 7.95 25.11 2.44
C PHE A 120 9.47 25.04 2.20
N ASN A 121 10.07 26.17 1.84
CA ASN A 121 11.51 26.25 1.57
C ASN A 121 12.35 25.93 2.82
N HIS A 122 11.92 26.38 4.00
CA HIS A 122 12.61 26.03 5.25
C HIS A 122 12.61 24.52 5.50
N ARG A 123 11.48 23.85 5.26
CA ARG A 123 11.38 22.39 5.42
C ARG A 123 12.26 21.65 4.41
N VAL A 124 12.25 22.05 3.13
CA VAL A 124 13.14 21.47 2.11
C VAL A 124 14.61 21.66 2.48
N GLN A 125 15.02 22.84 2.91
CA GLN A 125 16.41 23.12 3.31
C GLN A 125 16.84 22.29 4.53
N HIS A 126 15.94 22.06 5.47
CA HIS A 126 16.21 21.24 6.65
C HIS A 126 16.47 19.78 6.30
N PHE A 127 15.63 19.17 5.45
CA PHE A 127 15.71 17.75 5.11
C PHE A 127 16.62 17.42 3.90
N TYR A 128 16.97 18.43 3.11
CA TYR A 128 17.88 18.31 1.97
C TYR A 128 19.01 19.35 2.05
N PRO A 129 19.89 19.29 3.07
CA PRO A 129 20.95 20.27 3.24
C PRO A 129 22.03 20.21 2.15
N ASN A 130 22.15 19.06 1.46
CA ASN A 130 23.23 18.77 0.50
C ASN A 130 22.75 18.70 -0.96
N LEU A 131 21.75 19.52 -1.33
CA LEU A 131 21.31 19.59 -2.73
C LEU A 131 22.46 20.04 -3.64
N GLN A 132 22.60 19.37 -4.77
CA GLN A 132 23.63 19.71 -5.77
C GLN A 132 23.45 21.12 -6.36
N ALA A 133 22.18 21.56 -6.45
CA ALA A 133 21.81 22.89 -6.88
C ALA A 133 20.88 23.52 -5.82
N PRO A 134 21.01 24.83 -5.53
CA PRO A 134 20.14 25.50 -4.57
C PRO A 134 18.69 25.48 -5.08
N PHE A 135 17.76 25.12 -4.19
CA PHE A 135 16.33 25.15 -4.47
C PHE A 135 15.65 26.29 -3.70
N THR A 136 14.74 27.00 -4.37
CA THR A 136 13.81 27.93 -3.74
C THR A 136 12.53 27.95 -4.54
N ALA A 137 11.46 27.38 -3.99
CA ALA A 137 10.14 27.38 -4.60
C ALA A 137 9.73 28.81 -4.94
N LYS A 138 9.27 29.00 -6.18
CA LYS A 138 8.65 30.24 -6.67
C LYS A 138 7.14 30.19 -6.58
N SER A 139 6.57 28.99 -6.57
CA SER A 139 5.13 28.74 -6.46
C SER A 139 4.88 27.44 -5.71
N LEU A 140 3.74 27.37 -5.02
CA LEU A 140 3.20 26.16 -4.42
C LEU A 140 1.86 25.82 -5.08
N PHE A 141 1.68 24.56 -5.46
CA PHE A 141 0.36 24.01 -5.76
C PHE A 141 -0.14 23.22 -4.55
N ILE A 142 -1.27 23.60 -3.97
CA ILE A 142 -1.85 22.99 -2.78
C ILE A 142 -3.17 22.34 -3.18
N ALA A 143 -3.37 21.06 -2.81
CA ALA A 143 -4.63 20.35 -2.94
C ALA A 143 -4.99 19.65 -1.61
N SER A 144 -6.21 19.86 -1.12
CA SER A 144 -6.67 19.38 0.18
C SER A 144 -7.95 18.58 0.02
N TRP A 145 -7.95 17.33 0.49
CA TRP A 145 -9.14 16.49 0.63
C TRP A 145 -9.53 16.53 2.11
N LEU A 146 -10.68 17.12 2.41
CA LEU A 146 -11.14 17.36 3.77
C LEU A 146 -12.36 16.51 4.08
N GLU A 147 -12.24 15.73 5.14
CA GLU A 147 -13.32 14.87 5.65
C GLU A 147 -14.01 14.06 4.55
N VAL A 148 -13.25 13.57 3.57
CA VAL A 148 -13.83 12.89 2.41
C VAL A 148 -14.30 11.48 2.77
N GLY A 149 -15.53 11.17 2.37
CA GLY A 149 -16.19 9.87 2.58
C GLY A 149 -15.79 8.81 1.56
N TYR A 150 -16.13 7.55 1.86
CA TYR A 150 -15.89 6.41 0.97
C TYR A 150 -17.11 6.10 0.10
N PHE A 151 -16.90 5.60 -1.11
CA PHE A 151 -17.98 5.16 -1.97
C PHE A 151 -18.69 3.88 -1.44
N PRO A 152 -20.02 3.77 -1.54
CA PRO A 152 -20.97 4.81 -1.97
C PRO A 152 -21.45 5.67 -0.79
N SER A 153 -21.27 6.98 -0.90
CA SER A 153 -21.80 8.03 -0.02
C SER A 153 -21.61 7.77 1.49
N GLY A 154 -20.51 7.12 1.87
CA GLY A 154 -20.17 6.77 3.24
C GLY A 154 -19.74 8.00 4.05
N THR A 155 -20.25 8.13 5.27
CA THR A 155 -20.08 9.34 6.10
C THR A 155 -19.68 9.04 7.56
N ASP A 156 -19.68 7.78 7.97
CA ASP A 156 -19.32 7.35 9.33
C ASP A 156 -17.81 7.38 9.60
N LYS A 157 -17.00 7.38 8.53
CA LYS A 157 -15.55 7.49 8.55
C LYS A 157 -15.11 8.41 7.43
N VAL A 158 -14.12 9.25 7.73
CA VAL A 158 -13.69 10.29 6.80
C VAL A 158 -12.17 10.37 6.73
N ASN A 159 -11.65 10.73 5.56
CA ASN A 159 -10.22 10.94 5.36
C ASN A 159 -9.91 12.43 5.21
N THR A 160 -8.82 12.91 5.80
CA THR A 160 -8.31 14.27 5.60
C THR A 160 -6.80 14.28 5.37
N PHE A 161 -6.41 14.74 4.19
CA PHE A 161 -5.02 14.79 3.75
C PHE A 161 -4.80 15.95 2.76
N GLN A 162 -3.55 16.38 2.63
CA GLN A 162 -3.15 17.49 1.78
C GLN A 162 -1.88 17.17 1.01
N ALA A 163 -1.80 17.62 -0.24
CA ALA A 163 -0.61 17.59 -1.06
C ALA A 163 -0.16 19.01 -1.38
N VAL A 164 1.15 19.26 -1.26
CA VAL A 164 1.77 20.54 -1.58
C VAL A 164 2.96 20.30 -2.49
N ILE A 165 2.93 20.85 -3.69
CA ILE A 165 4.02 20.78 -4.66
C ILE A 165 4.70 22.13 -4.73
N GLY A 166 5.96 22.21 -4.31
CA GLY A 166 6.77 23.40 -4.49
C GLY A 166 7.67 23.28 -5.70
N SER A 167 7.64 24.28 -6.59
CA SER A 167 8.45 24.30 -7.81
C SER A 167 9.17 25.64 -7.99
N ASP A 168 10.39 25.57 -8.52
CA ASP A 168 11.13 26.73 -9.02
C ASP A 168 11.14 26.86 -10.57
N GLY A 169 10.48 25.91 -11.25
CA GLY A 169 10.41 25.74 -12.71
C GLY A 169 11.44 24.75 -13.28
N SER A 170 12.46 24.39 -12.51
CA SER A 170 13.54 23.48 -12.91
C SER A 170 13.68 22.25 -12.01
N GLU A 171 13.27 22.37 -10.75
CA GLU A 171 13.22 21.33 -9.75
C GLU A 171 11.90 21.42 -8.98
N SER A 172 11.46 20.30 -8.40
CA SER A 172 10.24 20.28 -7.59
C SER A 172 10.30 19.28 -6.44
N PHE A 173 9.61 19.64 -5.36
CA PHE A 173 9.45 18.84 -4.17
C PHE A 173 7.97 18.69 -3.84
N VAL A 174 7.61 17.59 -3.19
CA VAL A 174 6.24 17.28 -2.78
C VAL A 174 6.20 17.02 -1.29
N GLU A 175 5.31 17.72 -0.59
CA GLU A 175 4.87 17.40 0.77
C GLU A 175 3.50 16.70 0.71
N LEU A 176 3.39 15.53 1.33
CA LEU A 176 2.12 14.86 1.60
C LEU A 176 1.87 14.92 3.10
N LEU A 177 0.71 15.46 3.49
CA LEU A 177 0.39 15.79 4.87
C LEU A 177 -0.88 15.04 5.29
N TYR A 178 -0.81 14.34 6.41
CA TYR A 178 -1.90 13.57 6.98
C TYR A 178 -2.08 13.97 8.44
N ARG A 179 -3.25 14.52 8.80
CA ARG A 179 -3.50 14.91 10.19
C ARG A 179 -3.56 13.66 11.09
N PRO A 180 -3.19 13.75 12.37
CA PRO A 180 -3.42 12.68 13.33
C PRO A 180 -4.89 12.25 13.35
N GLY A 181 -5.16 10.95 13.15
CA GLY A 181 -6.51 10.40 13.00
C GLY A 181 -7.21 10.76 11.69
N GLY A 182 -6.46 11.29 10.71
CA GLY A 182 -6.95 11.77 9.43
C GLY A 182 -7.14 10.68 8.39
N VAL A 183 -6.64 9.46 8.60
CA VAL A 183 -6.92 8.32 7.71
C VAL A 183 -7.76 7.30 8.48
N GLN A 184 -9.07 7.30 8.26
CA GLN A 184 -10.04 6.48 9.00
C GLN A 184 -10.56 5.31 8.19
N TRP A 185 -10.43 5.35 6.87
CA TRP A 185 -10.84 4.28 5.97
C TRP A 185 -9.83 4.10 4.84
N VAL A 186 -9.67 2.85 4.40
CA VAL A 186 -8.68 2.47 3.38
C VAL A 186 -9.30 1.70 2.22
N GLN A 187 -10.61 1.48 2.21
CA GLN A 187 -11.31 0.74 1.15
C GLN A 187 -12.78 1.16 1.11
N GLY A 188 -13.31 1.39 -0.09
CA GLY A 188 -14.74 1.59 -0.33
C GLY A 188 -15.49 0.26 -0.30
N ARG A 189 -16.83 0.32 -0.35
CA ARG A 189 -17.67 -0.91 -0.39
C ARG A 189 -17.75 -1.54 -1.79
N GLY A 190 -17.34 -0.81 -2.83
CA GLY A 190 -17.49 -1.21 -4.22
C GLY A 190 -18.91 -1.06 -4.77
N SER A 191 -19.03 -1.18 -6.09
CA SER A 191 -20.31 -1.10 -6.82
C SER A 191 -21.12 -2.39 -6.78
N SER A 192 -20.60 -3.46 -6.18
CA SER A 192 -21.33 -4.71 -5.95
C SER A 192 -20.89 -5.36 -4.64
N ASP A 193 -21.84 -5.99 -3.92
CA ASP A 193 -21.56 -6.70 -2.66
C ASP A 193 -20.61 -7.92 -2.81
N ARG A 194 -20.13 -8.20 -4.03
CA ARG A 194 -19.36 -9.41 -4.36
C ARG A 194 -17.86 -9.20 -4.43
N LEU A 195 -17.39 -7.98 -4.69
CA LEU A 195 -15.96 -7.66 -4.76
C LEU A 195 -15.75 -6.25 -4.18
N PRO A 196 -14.97 -6.10 -3.11
CA PRO A 196 -14.63 -4.78 -2.60
C PRO A 196 -13.74 -4.02 -3.59
N ASP A 197 -13.70 -2.70 -3.45
CA ASP A 197 -12.77 -1.86 -4.20
C ASP A 197 -11.32 -2.20 -3.85
N ALA A 198 -10.36 -1.79 -4.70
CA ALA A 198 -8.96 -1.80 -4.32
C ALA A 198 -8.74 -1.00 -3.02
N ARG A 199 -7.88 -1.52 -2.14
CA ARG A 199 -7.35 -0.78 -0.99
C ARG A 199 -6.68 0.51 -1.47
N ALA A 200 -6.70 1.51 -0.61
CA ALA A 200 -6.10 2.80 -0.84
C ALA A 200 -4.60 2.63 -1.15
N GLN A 201 -4.10 3.44 -2.08
CA GLN A 201 -2.70 3.42 -2.50
C GLN A 201 -2.13 4.83 -2.43
N ALA A 202 -0.87 4.95 -2.06
CA ALA A 202 -0.18 6.24 -1.98
C ALA A 202 1.20 6.14 -2.62
N GLY A 203 1.58 7.13 -3.41
CA GLY A 203 2.83 7.10 -4.15
C GLY A 203 2.91 8.04 -5.34
N PHE A 204 3.88 7.76 -6.19
CA PHE A 204 4.23 8.53 -7.37
C PHE A 204 4.39 7.57 -8.54
N VAL A 205 3.81 7.92 -9.68
CA VAL A 205 3.98 7.17 -10.92
C VAL A 205 4.48 8.12 -11.98
N ALA A 206 5.57 7.74 -12.65
CA ALA A 206 6.12 8.46 -13.79
C ALA A 206 5.39 8.09 -15.08
N GLU A 207 5.52 8.92 -16.11
CA GLU A 207 4.97 8.66 -17.44
C GLU A 207 5.54 7.37 -18.07
N ASP A 208 6.80 7.04 -17.78
CA ASP A 208 7.46 5.82 -18.26
C ASP A 208 7.19 4.57 -17.40
N GLY A 209 6.30 4.68 -16.40
CA GLY A 209 5.88 3.57 -15.54
C GLY A 209 6.76 3.34 -14.31
N ARG A 210 7.81 4.15 -14.08
CA ARG A 210 8.53 4.13 -12.78
C ARG A 210 7.55 4.42 -11.65
N LEU A 211 7.65 3.63 -10.57
CA LEU A 211 6.74 3.68 -9.43
C LEU A 211 7.54 3.88 -8.13
N TYR A 212 7.06 4.76 -7.27
CA TYR A 212 7.48 4.86 -5.87
C TYR A 212 6.23 4.81 -4.98
N THR A 213 6.13 3.82 -4.10
CA THR A 213 5.00 3.67 -3.18
C THR A 213 5.38 4.09 -1.77
N LEU A 214 4.48 4.79 -1.08
CA LEU A 214 4.64 5.04 0.36
C LEU A 214 4.52 3.72 1.14
N ARG A 215 5.12 3.69 2.33
CA ARG A 215 5.04 2.54 3.25
C ARG A 215 3.57 2.18 3.53
N GLY A 216 3.24 0.91 3.36
CA GLY A 216 1.89 0.39 3.56
C GLY A 216 0.92 0.64 2.40
N SER A 217 1.35 1.30 1.32
CA SER A 217 0.50 1.51 0.14
C SER A 217 -0.12 0.21 -0.36
N GLY A 218 -1.44 0.19 -0.55
CA GLY A 218 -2.17 -0.99 -1.00
C GLY A 218 -2.37 -2.06 0.06
N THR A 219 -1.99 -1.83 1.32
CA THR A 219 -2.19 -2.75 2.44
C THR A 219 -3.06 -2.12 3.53
N ASP A 220 -3.42 -2.88 4.55
CA ASP A 220 -4.15 -2.35 5.73
C ASP A 220 -3.35 -1.26 6.47
N GLN A 221 -2.02 -1.36 6.45
CA GLN A 221 -1.14 -0.44 7.14
C GLN A 221 -1.09 0.97 6.54
N ILE A 222 -1.64 1.21 5.34
CA ILE A 222 -1.77 2.57 4.80
C ILE A 222 -2.57 3.50 5.71
N GLN A 223 -3.39 2.95 6.63
CA GLN A 223 -4.06 3.74 7.65
C GLN A 223 -3.11 4.52 8.57
N ASN A 224 -1.83 4.13 8.64
CA ASN A 224 -0.84 4.76 9.52
C ASN A 224 -0.08 5.92 8.86
N LEU A 225 -0.48 6.40 7.67
CA LEU A 225 0.22 7.51 7.00
C LEU A 225 0.24 8.82 7.80
N ASP A 226 -0.68 8.99 8.74
CA ASP A 226 -0.74 10.08 9.72
C ASP A 226 0.19 9.92 10.93
N ARG A 227 0.70 8.71 11.14
CA ARG A 227 1.60 8.37 12.24
C ARG A 227 3.02 8.08 11.76
N TRP A 228 3.15 7.58 10.55
CA TRP A 228 4.41 7.40 9.85
C TRP A 228 4.82 8.67 9.11
N SER A 229 6.10 8.73 8.79
CA SER A 229 6.73 9.88 8.16
C SER A 229 8.10 9.46 7.62
N ASN A 230 8.66 10.26 6.70
CA ASN A 230 10.08 10.24 6.33
C ASN A 230 10.81 11.52 6.79
N THR A 231 10.21 12.23 7.74
CA THR A 231 10.69 13.44 8.43
C THR A 231 10.67 13.18 9.94
N ASP A 232 11.02 14.19 10.75
CA ASP A 232 10.88 14.14 12.20
C ASP A 232 9.45 14.47 12.71
N GLU A 233 8.54 14.84 11.81
CA GLU A 233 7.14 15.18 12.09
C GLU A 233 6.19 14.04 11.62
N PRO A 234 5.48 13.35 12.53
CA PRO A 234 4.47 12.36 12.15
C PRO A 234 3.43 12.91 11.18
N GLY A 235 3.10 12.14 10.13
CA GLY A 235 2.14 12.54 9.11
C GLY A 235 2.68 13.49 8.05
N VAL A 236 3.95 13.91 8.13
CA VAL A 236 4.61 14.74 7.12
C VAL A 236 5.50 13.87 6.26
N TRP A 237 5.27 13.87 4.95
CA TRP A 237 6.12 13.15 4.01
C TRP A 237 6.66 14.12 2.99
N LEU A 238 7.98 14.21 2.87
CA LEU A 238 8.64 15.13 1.94
C LEU A 238 9.43 14.34 0.91
N PHE A 239 9.40 14.77 -0.34
CA PHE A 239 10.07 14.08 -1.43
C PHE A 239 10.64 15.06 -2.46
N ARG A 240 11.84 14.79 -2.97
CA ARG A 240 12.35 15.41 -4.19
C ARG A 240 11.85 14.61 -5.39
N VAL A 241 11.11 15.25 -6.29
CA VAL A 241 10.40 14.55 -7.37
C VAL A 241 10.76 15.05 -8.77
N GLY A 242 11.44 16.20 -8.89
CA GLY A 242 11.69 16.82 -10.18
C GLY A 242 12.79 16.15 -10.96
N ASN A 243 14.05 16.57 -10.82
CA ASN A 243 15.15 16.09 -11.65
C ASN A 243 15.85 14.86 -11.07
N THR A 244 15.18 13.71 -11.17
CA THR A 244 15.65 12.40 -10.68
C THR A 244 16.46 11.62 -11.72
N GLY A 245 16.73 12.21 -12.90
CA GLY A 245 17.39 11.53 -14.02
C GLY A 245 16.53 10.44 -14.69
N SER A 246 17.04 9.87 -15.78
CA SER A 246 16.29 8.90 -16.62
C SER A 246 16.12 7.53 -15.98
N SER A 247 16.99 7.15 -15.03
CA SER A 247 16.93 5.87 -14.31
C SER A 247 16.71 6.00 -12.81
N GLY A 248 16.70 7.22 -12.26
CA GLY A 248 16.41 7.43 -10.84
C GLY A 248 14.91 7.42 -10.55
N ASN A 249 14.56 7.59 -9.28
CA ASN A 249 13.18 7.61 -8.80
C ASN A 249 13.03 8.78 -7.81
N VAL A 250 11.82 8.98 -7.30
CA VAL A 250 11.56 9.92 -6.21
C VAL A 250 12.53 9.69 -5.04
N GLU A 251 13.11 10.77 -4.53
CA GLU A 251 14.14 10.72 -3.50
C GLU A 251 13.58 11.22 -2.15
N PRO A 252 13.40 10.35 -1.14
CA PRO A 252 13.10 10.80 0.22
C PRO A 252 14.30 11.53 0.84
N PRO A 253 14.14 12.22 1.99
CA PRO A 253 15.25 12.82 2.72
C PRO A 253 16.32 11.78 3.03
N GLN A 254 17.59 12.19 3.00
CA GLN A 254 18.68 11.31 3.40
C GLN A 254 18.55 11.04 4.90
N ALA A 255 18.43 9.77 5.31
CA ALA A 255 18.50 9.41 6.72
C ALA A 255 19.88 9.82 7.25
N ASP A 256 19.91 10.75 8.20
CA ASP A 256 21.13 11.23 8.83
C ASP A 256 21.78 10.02 9.55
N ASN A 257 22.85 9.48 8.97
CA ASN A 257 23.64 8.34 9.47
C ASN A 257 23.01 6.94 9.32
N GLY A 258 23.12 6.32 8.13
CA GLY A 258 23.37 4.88 8.01
C GLY A 258 22.34 3.89 8.59
N GLU A 259 21.20 4.34 9.06
CA GLU A 259 20.10 3.48 9.43
C GLU A 259 19.20 3.32 8.21
N SER A 260 19.14 2.07 7.74
CA SER A 260 18.16 1.62 6.76
C SER A 260 16.76 2.06 7.18
N GLU A 261 15.78 1.96 6.28
CA GLU A 261 14.34 2.10 6.54
C GLU A 261 13.76 1.20 7.68
N ASN A 262 14.60 0.59 8.52
CA ASN A 262 14.28 -0.19 9.69
C ASN A 262 15.26 0.17 10.79
N LEU A 263 14.82 0.92 11.80
CA LEU A 263 15.14 0.80 13.23
C LEU A 263 14.30 1.85 13.98
N ILE A 264 12.97 1.81 13.80
CA ILE A 264 12.13 2.17 14.95
C ILE A 264 12.57 1.16 16.01
N ASP A 265 12.91 1.62 17.21
CA ASP A 265 13.16 0.77 18.37
C ASP A 265 11.87 0.01 18.69
N ASP A 266 11.60 -1.01 17.89
CA ASP A 266 10.45 -1.90 17.87
C ASP A 266 10.57 -2.93 19.02
N SER A 267 11.13 -2.49 20.14
CA SER A 267 11.30 -3.29 21.35
C SER A 267 10.00 -3.46 22.13
N SER A 268 8.95 -2.70 21.81
CA SER A 268 7.67 -2.77 22.49
C SER A 268 6.49 -2.38 21.60
N CYS A 269 5.28 -2.62 22.09
CA CYS A 269 4.05 -2.19 21.47
C CYS A 269 3.89 -0.67 21.43
N GLN A 270 4.57 0.07 22.29
CA GLN A 270 4.50 1.53 22.27
C GLN A 270 5.02 2.10 20.94
N THR A 271 6.05 1.46 20.38
CA THR A 271 6.75 1.88 19.16
C THR A 271 6.34 1.04 17.95
N GLY A 272 6.17 -0.27 18.14
CA GLY A 272 5.95 -1.22 17.05
C GLY A 272 4.51 -1.55 16.70
N ALA A 273 3.50 -1.11 17.47
CA ALA A 273 2.10 -1.49 17.24
C ALA A 273 1.55 -1.09 15.86
N MET A 274 2.10 -0.05 15.21
CA MET A 274 1.70 0.37 13.87
C MET A 274 1.98 -0.66 12.78
N SER A 275 2.89 -1.59 13.06
CA SER A 275 3.24 -2.66 12.13
C SER A 275 2.29 -3.86 12.20
N CYS A 276 1.43 -3.91 13.22
CA CYS A 276 0.35 -4.88 13.33
C CYS A 276 -0.82 -4.50 12.42
N HIS A 277 -1.61 -5.51 12.04
CA HIS A 277 -2.85 -5.28 11.30
C HIS A 277 -3.88 -4.51 12.16
N SER A 278 -4.79 -3.75 11.54
CA SER A 278 -5.91 -3.05 12.20
C SER A 278 -6.83 -3.98 12.99
N LYS A 279 -6.79 -5.26 12.64
CA LYS A 279 -7.54 -6.38 13.25
C LYS A 279 -6.63 -7.27 14.10
N ALA A 280 -5.53 -6.73 14.59
CA ALA A 280 -4.64 -7.40 15.52
C ALA A 280 -4.45 -6.57 16.79
N GLN A 281 -4.09 -7.26 17.86
CA GLN A 281 -3.61 -6.68 19.10
C GLN A 281 -2.10 -6.81 19.16
N CYS A 282 -1.42 -5.75 19.58
CA CYS A 282 -0.02 -5.81 19.94
C CYS A 282 0.13 -6.27 21.39
N ILE A 283 1.06 -7.20 21.64
CA ILE A 283 1.37 -7.74 22.97
C ILE A 283 2.88 -7.69 23.19
N ASP A 284 3.32 -6.94 24.20
CA ASP A 284 4.72 -6.91 24.64
C ASP A 284 5.18 -8.31 25.08
N GLN A 285 6.44 -8.61 24.77
CA GLN A 285 7.15 -9.83 25.15
C GLN A 285 8.43 -9.45 25.89
N ASP A 286 9.09 -10.42 26.52
CA ASP A 286 10.37 -10.19 27.21
C ASP A 286 11.45 -9.63 26.25
N GLU A 287 11.38 -9.99 24.97
CA GLU A 287 12.29 -9.56 23.91
C GLU A 287 11.52 -9.01 22.69
N GLY A 288 10.78 -7.89 22.87
CA GLY A 288 10.08 -7.22 21.77
C GLY A 288 8.56 -7.21 21.94
N TYR A 289 7.84 -7.37 20.83
CA TYR A 289 6.39 -7.52 20.83
C TYR A 289 5.93 -8.54 19.78
N CYS A 290 4.69 -8.99 19.92
CA CYS A 290 4.00 -9.81 18.94
C CYS A 290 2.67 -9.18 18.54
N CYS A 291 2.29 -9.35 17.28
CA CYS A 291 0.95 -9.03 16.81
C CYS A 291 0.11 -10.32 16.84
N VAL A 292 -1.12 -10.25 17.36
CA VAL A 292 -2.05 -11.38 17.40
C VAL A 292 -3.38 -10.94 16.81
N CYS A 293 -3.88 -11.65 15.80
CA CYS A 293 -5.18 -11.32 15.20
C CYS A 293 -6.30 -11.40 16.24
N GLN A 294 -7.23 -10.45 16.17
CA GLN A 294 -8.42 -10.37 17.03
C GLN A 294 -9.39 -11.53 16.73
N ALA A 295 -10.32 -11.79 17.65
CA ALA A 295 -11.35 -12.80 17.47
C ALA A 295 -12.15 -12.57 16.17
N GLY A 296 -12.39 -13.65 15.40
CA GLY A 296 -13.01 -13.60 14.08
C GLY A 296 -12.03 -13.36 12.93
N TYR A 297 -10.73 -13.28 13.21
CA TYR A 297 -9.66 -13.13 12.23
C TYR A 297 -8.51 -14.12 12.52
N TYR A 298 -7.79 -14.49 11.46
CA TYR A 298 -6.61 -15.35 11.54
C TYR A 298 -5.45 -14.85 10.68
N GLY A 299 -4.23 -15.22 11.05
CA GLY A 299 -3.01 -14.80 10.38
C GLY A 299 -1.85 -14.70 11.37
N ASN A 300 -0.77 -14.03 10.95
CA ASN A 300 0.42 -13.83 11.79
C ASN A 300 0.38 -12.51 12.59
N GLY A 301 -0.79 -11.87 12.67
CA GLY A 301 -1.00 -10.59 13.36
C GLY A 301 -0.52 -9.35 12.61
N ARG A 302 0.49 -9.48 11.73
CA ARG A 302 0.88 -8.41 10.80
C ARG A 302 -0.08 -8.34 9.60
N THR A 303 -0.60 -9.49 9.19
CA THR A 303 -1.73 -9.60 8.28
C THR A 303 -2.79 -10.51 8.89
N CYS A 304 -4.05 -10.10 8.78
CA CYS A 304 -5.18 -10.82 9.36
C CYS A 304 -6.32 -10.89 8.35
N LEU A 305 -6.78 -12.10 8.06
CA LEU A 305 -7.93 -12.38 7.21
C LEU A 305 -9.13 -12.72 8.07
N GLN A 306 -10.32 -12.31 7.63
CA GLN A 306 -11.55 -12.64 8.34
C GLN A 306 -11.87 -14.13 8.19
N ASP A 307 -12.29 -14.75 9.29
CA ASP A 307 -12.67 -16.16 9.29
C ASP A 307 -13.83 -16.44 8.34
N GLN A 308 -13.82 -17.62 7.72
CA GLN A 308 -14.91 -18.15 6.87
C GLN A 308 -15.17 -17.37 5.56
N ILE A 309 -14.39 -16.33 5.27
CA ILE A 309 -14.48 -15.61 3.99
C ILE A 309 -13.66 -16.37 2.94
N PRO A 310 -14.25 -16.67 1.76
CA PRO A 310 -13.50 -17.31 0.68
C PRO A 310 -12.38 -16.41 0.17
N LEU A 311 -11.27 -17.04 -0.21
CA LEU A 311 -10.08 -16.34 -0.69
C LEU A 311 -9.69 -16.81 -2.09
N ARG A 312 -8.94 -15.95 -2.77
CA ARG A 312 -8.36 -16.25 -4.08
C ARG A 312 -6.84 -16.18 -4.01
N VAL A 313 -6.21 -17.05 -4.77
CA VAL A 313 -4.79 -16.98 -5.06
C VAL A 313 -4.65 -16.82 -6.56
N ASN A 314 -3.85 -15.85 -7.00
CA ASN A 314 -3.54 -15.66 -8.40
C ASN A 314 -2.03 -15.59 -8.61
N GLY A 315 -1.59 -16.09 -9.76
CA GLY A 315 -0.19 -16.05 -10.10
C GLY A 315 0.11 -16.49 -11.51
N LYS A 316 1.38 -16.34 -11.88
CA LYS A 316 1.93 -16.92 -13.10
C LYS A 316 3.09 -17.84 -12.75
N VAL A 317 3.19 -18.95 -13.46
CA VAL A 317 4.33 -19.87 -13.36
C VAL A 317 4.90 -20.15 -14.73
N SER A 318 6.23 -20.24 -14.80
CA SER A 318 6.91 -20.81 -15.96
C SER A 318 6.98 -22.33 -15.82
N VAL A 319 6.78 -23.06 -16.91
CA VAL A 319 6.81 -24.53 -16.93
C VAL A 319 7.79 -24.97 -18.00
N SER A 320 8.79 -25.77 -17.62
CA SER A 320 9.75 -26.40 -18.53
C SER A 320 9.88 -27.89 -18.20
N LEU A 321 9.05 -28.71 -18.83
CA LEU A 321 8.92 -30.14 -18.53
C LEU A 321 9.18 -30.98 -19.77
N ASN A 322 10.03 -32.00 -19.63
CA ASN A 322 10.32 -32.95 -20.72
C ASN A 322 10.74 -32.26 -22.04
N GLY A 323 11.42 -31.11 -21.95
CA GLY A 323 11.84 -30.30 -23.09
C GLY A 323 10.78 -29.35 -23.67
N VAL A 324 9.56 -29.34 -23.13
CA VAL A 324 8.48 -28.43 -23.50
C VAL A 324 8.46 -27.25 -22.53
N THR A 325 8.49 -26.02 -23.06
CA THR A 325 8.53 -24.80 -22.24
C THR A 325 7.36 -23.87 -22.55
N GLU A 326 6.77 -23.30 -21.49
CA GLU A 326 5.79 -22.21 -21.52
C GLU A 326 6.11 -21.24 -20.39
N GLN A 327 6.07 -19.94 -20.66
CA GLN A 327 6.46 -18.89 -19.70
C GLN A 327 5.26 -18.33 -18.94
N GLU A 328 4.05 -18.40 -19.50
CA GLU A 328 2.88 -17.72 -18.96
C GLU A 328 1.72 -18.67 -18.58
N VAL A 329 1.99 -19.70 -17.77
CA VAL A 329 0.91 -20.54 -17.22
C VAL A 329 0.23 -19.81 -16.07
N ASP A 330 -1.09 -19.62 -16.14
CA ASP A 330 -1.84 -18.99 -15.06
C ASP A 330 -2.11 -19.99 -13.94
N VAL A 331 -1.90 -19.56 -12.71
CA VAL A 331 -2.35 -20.25 -11.50
C VAL A 331 -3.50 -19.47 -10.89
N GLN A 332 -4.64 -20.13 -10.73
CA GLN A 332 -5.79 -19.57 -10.03
C GLN A 332 -6.24 -20.58 -8.98
N ALA A 333 -6.39 -20.14 -7.73
CA ALA A 333 -6.98 -20.96 -6.69
C ALA A 333 -8.16 -20.28 -6.01
N TYR A 334 -9.17 -21.06 -5.67
CA TYR A 334 -10.31 -20.64 -4.86
C TYR A 334 -10.33 -21.47 -3.57
N ILE A 335 -10.33 -20.78 -2.43
CA ILE A 335 -10.18 -21.36 -1.11
C ILE A 335 -11.47 -21.15 -0.33
N VAL A 336 -12.06 -22.25 0.12
CA VAL A 336 -13.19 -22.28 1.05
C VAL A 336 -12.62 -22.46 2.46
N THR A 337 -12.30 -21.34 3.11
CA THR A 337 -11.63 -21.29 4.43
C THR A 337 -12.43 -22.01 5.52
N ALA A 338 -13.76 -22.09 5.39
CA ALA A 338 -14.66 -22.80 6.29
C ALA A 338 -14.32 -24.29 6.49
N ASP A 339 -13.97 -24.94 5.39
CA ASP A 339 -13.76 -26.39 5.33
C ASP A 339 -12.31 -26.75 4.98
N GLY A 340 -11.45 -25.75 4.75
CA GLY A 340 -10.04 -25.96 4.35
C GLY A 340 -9.87 -26.52 2.94
N ARG A 341 -10.89 -26.40 2.07
CA ARG A 341 -10.84 -26.90 0.69
C ARG A 341 -10.21 -25.88 -0.23
N CYS A 342 -9.24 -26.32 -1.04
CA CYS A 342 -8.58 -25.51 -2.05
C CYS A 342 -8.82 -26.12 -3.44
N TYR A 343 -9.28 -25.29 -4.38
CA TYR A 343 -9.45 -25.65 -5.78
C TYR A 343 -8.44 -24.87 -6.60
N THR A 344 -7.44 -25.53 -7.17
CA THR A 344 -6.37 -24.89 -7.95
C THR A 344 -6.48 -25.31 -9.42
N ALA A 345 -6.40 -24.33 -10.31
CA ALA A 345 -6.38 -24.51 -11.76
C ALA A 345 -5.07 -23.95 -12.32
N LEU A 346 -4.42 -24.73 -13.18
CA LEU A 346 -3.35 -24.27 -14.06
C LEU A 346 -3.91 -24.15 -15.47
N SER A 347 -3.90 -22.94 -16.02
CA SER A 347 -4.44 -22.66 -17.37
C SER A 347 -3.32 -22.32 -18.34
N ARG A 348 -3.55 -22.58 -19.63
CA ARG A 348 -2.56 -22.40 -20.71
C ARG A 348 -1.34 -23.34 -20.60
N VAL A 349 -1.50 -24.49 -19.94
CA VAL A 349 -0.49 -25.55 -19.94
C VAL A 349 -0.38 -26.16 -21.36
N PRO A 350 0.83 -26.30 -21.93
CA PRO A 350 1.01 -26.91 -23.24
C PRO A 350 0.41 -28.33 -23.31
N PRO A 351 -0.36 -28.69 -24.36
CA PRO A 351 -0.96 -30.03 -24.47
C PRO A 351 0.06 -31.17 -24.37
N ALA A 352 1.27 -30.95 -24.89
CA ALA A 352 2.37 -31.91 -24.83
C ALA A 352 2.89 -32.19 -23.41
N ALA A 353 2.68 -31.26 -22.48
CA ALA A 353 3.07 -31.39 -21.06
C ALA A 353 1.86 -31.64 -20.14
N GLY A 354 0.63 -31.40 -20.61
CA GLY A 354 -0.57 -31.39 -19.75
C GLY A 354 -0.87 -32.73 -19.07
N THR A 355 -0.73 -33.85 -19.78
CA THR A 355 -1.00 -35.17 -19.20
C THR A 355 0.06 -35.53 -18.14
N ASP A 356 1.32 -35.24 -18.45
CA ASP A 356 2.49 -35.49 -17.59
C ASP A 356 2.50 -34.58 -16.35
N ALA A 357 2.03 -33.33 -16.49
CA ALA A 357 1.96 -32.35 -15.40
C ALA A 357 1.01 -32.77 -14.27
N GLN A 358 0.11 -33.73 -14.49
CA GLN A 358 -0.72 -34.34 -13.43
C GLN A 358 0.12 -34.92 -12.28
N LEU A 359 1.37 -35.33 -12.55
CA LEU A 359 2.29 -35.88 -11.55
C LEU A 359 2.87 -34.82 -10.59
N ILE A 360 2.58 -33.53 -10.81
CA ILE A 360 3.18 -32.40 -10.08
C ILE A 360 2.13 -31.72 -9.19
N SER A 361 1.54 -32.50 -8.26
CA SER A 361 0.53 -32.01 -7.32
C SER A 361 1.05 -30.92 -6.38
N SER A 362 2.36 -30.92 -6.11
CA SER A 362 3.02 -30.00 -5.17
C SER A 362 2.80 -28.52 -5.46
N THR A 363 2.46 -28.19 -6.72
CA THR A 363 2.08 -26.82 -7.12
C THR A 363 0.83 -26.33 -6.36
N ALA A 364 -0.13 -27.22 -6.09
CA ALA A 364 -1.36 -26.92 -5.38
C ALA A 364 -1.28 -27.23 -3.87
N ASP A 365 -0.50 -28.24 -3.47
CA ASP A 365 -0.42 -28.71 -2.08
C ASP A 365 0.00 -27.61 -1.09
N ILE A 366 0.94 -26.74 -1.49
CA ILE A 366 1.39 -25.63 -0.64
C ILE A 366 0.26 -24.62 -0.35
N ILE A 367 -0.66 -24.41 -1.30
CA ILE A 367 -1.82 -23.54 -1.09
C ILE A 367 -2.78 -24.19 -0.10
N GLY A 368 -2.96 -25.51 -0.20
CA GLY A 368 -3.70 -26.30 0.78
C GLY A 368 -3.10 -26.18 2.19
N TRP A 369 -1.78 -26.23 2.33
CA TRP A 369 -1.10 -26.03 3.62
C TRP A 369 -1.28 -24.61 4.17
N LEU A 370 -1.19 -23.59 3.32
CA LEU A 370 -1.39 -22.20 3.72
C LEU A 370 -2.77 -22.00 4.37
N PHE A 371 -3.81 -22.58 3.78
CA PHE A 371 -5.19 -22.36 4.22
C PHE A 371 -5.85 -23.60 4.81
N ALA A 372 -5.04 -24.51 5.35
CA ALA A 372 -5.55 -25.69 6.03
C ALA A 372 -6.46 -25.28 7.20
N LYS A 373 -7.50 -26.08 7.45
CA LYS A 373 -8.36 -25.91 8.61
C LYS A 373 -7.54 -26.17 9.88
N SER A 374 -7.46 -25.17 10.76
CA SER A 374 -6.83 -25.34 12.06
C SER A 374 -7.64 -26.30 12.93
N ILE A 375 -6.97 -27.28 13.53
CA ILE A 375 -7.55 -28.26 14.45
C ILE A 375 -6.69 -28.25 15.72
N ASN A 376 -7.31 -28.25 16.90
CA ASN A 376 -6.62 -28.24 18.20
C ASN A 376 -5.57 -27.12 18.34
N ASN A 377 -5.89 -25.92 17.84
CA ASN A 377 -5.00 -24.75 17.84
C ASN A 377 -3.68 -24.92 17.07
N ALA A 378 -3.57 -25.94 16.21
CA ALA A 378 -2.42 -26.04 15.32
C ALA A 378 -2.49 -24.95 14.23
N PRO A 379 -1.45 -24.10 14.09
CA PRO A 379 -1.47 -23.04 13.08
C PRO A 379 -1.35 -23.62 11.67
N ASN A 380 -2.09 -23.04 10.73
CA ASN A 380 -1.89 -23.32 9.31
C ASN A 380 -0.73 -22.47 8.74
N GLY A 381 -0.38 -22.70 7.48
CA GLY A 381 0.74 -21.98 6.88
C GLY A 381 0.54 -20.45 6.81
N TYR A 382 -0.69 -19.98 6.64
CA TYR A 382 -0.97 -18.54 6.60
C TYR A 382 -0.79 -17.89 7.98
N MET A 383 -1.20 -18.57 9.07
CA MET A 383 -0.95 -18.11 10.44
C MET A 383 0.55 -17.99 10.76
N LEU A 384 1.39 -18.82 10.13
CA LEU A 384 2.84 -18.80 10.31
C LEU A 384 3.54 -17.72 9.47
N THR A 385 3.08 -17.53 8.22
CA THR A 385 3.84 -16.79 7.20
C THR A 385 3.19 -15.46 6.80
N GLY A 386 1.91 -15.28 7.08
CA GLY A 386 1.11 -14.20 6.49
C GLY A 386 0.99 -14.29 4.96
N GLY A 387 1.28 -15.44 4.35
CA GLY A 387 1.31 -15.59 2.89
C GLY A 387 2.55 -14.98 2.24
N VAL A 388 3.62 -14.72 3.00
CA VAL A 388 4.92 -14.32 2.46
C VAL A 388 5.92 -15.43 2.75
N LEU A 389 6.27 -16.20 1.73
CA LEU A 389 7.21 -17.32 1.85
C LEU A 389 7.78 -17.73 0.49
N ASN A 390 8.94 -18.38 0.55
CA ASN A 390 9.49 -19.14 -0.56
C ASN A 390 9.29 -20.63 -0.29
N HIS A 391 8.83 -21.35 -1.29
CA HIS A 391 8.61 -22.79 -1.23
C HIS A 391 9.39 -23.46 -2.38
N THR A 392 10.14 -24.51 -2.07
CA THR A 392 10.84 -25.32 -3.06
C THR A 392 10.56 -26.79 -2.78
N ALA A 393 10.06 -27.50 -3.79
CA ALA A 393 9.80 -28.93 -3.73
C ALA A 393 10.62 -29.67 -4.79
N PHE A 394 11.24 -30.79 -4.40
CA PHE A 394 11.98 -31.68 -5.29
C PHE A 394 11.19 -32.98 -5.46
N LEU A 395 10.74 -33.25 -6.68
CA LEU A 395 10.05 -34.49 -7.05
C LEU A 395 11.04 -35.42 -7.75
N THR A 396 11.08 -36.68 -7.33
CA THR A 396 11.95 -37.70 -7.91
C THR A 396 11.12 -38.94 -8.26
N PHE A 397 11.19 -39.39 -9.51
CA PHE A 397 10.48 -40.59 -9.97
C PHE A 397 11.46 -41.66 -10.45
N ASN A 398 11.00 -42.92 -10.46
CA ASN A 398 11.72 -44.08 -10.99
C ASN A 398 13.17 -44.15 -10.48
N ASN A 399 13.36 -44.11 -9.15
CA ASN A 399 14.68 -44.16 -8.50
C ASN A 399 15.68 -43.10 -8.99
N GLY A 400 15.22 -41.90 -9.36
CA GLY A 400 16.12 -40.79 -9.70
C GLY A 400 16.29 -40.52 -11.19
N GLN A 401 15.68 -41.33 -12.07
CA GLN A 401 15.73 -41.14 -13.52
C GLN A 401 15.05 -39.85 -13.96
N HIS A 402 13.98 -39.46 -13.28
CA HIS A 402 13.24 -38.23 -13.53
C HIS A 402 13.28 -37.35 -12.29
N ARG A 403 13.59 -36.08 -12.49
CA ARG A 403 13.71 -35.09 -11.41
C ARG A 403 13.05 -33.79 -11.85
N THR A 404 12.16 -33.29 -11.02
CA THR A 404 11.47 -32.02 -11.24
C THR A 404 11.58 -31.16 -9.99
N THR A 405 11.84 -29.88 -10.19
CA THR A 405 11.84 -28.88 -9.14
C THR A 405 10.66 -27.94 -9.35
N VAL A 406 9.93 -27.67 -8.27
CA VAL A 406 8.88 -26.65 -8.21
C VAL A 406 9.36 -25.57 -7.24
N GLU A 407 9.55 -24.37 -7.75
CA GLU A 407 9.87 -23.19 -6.95
C GLU A 407 8.72 -22.21 -7.02
N GLN A 408 8.24 -21.78 -5.85
CA GLN A 408 7.12 -20.87 -5.72
C GLN A 408 7.48 -19.80 -4.71
N ARG A 409 7.06 -18.56 -4.99
CA ARG A 409 7.18 -17.42 -4.10
C ARG A 409 5.82 -16.80 -3.91
N PHE A 410 5.41 -16.69 -2.66
CA PHE A 410 4.18 -16.03 -2.25
C PHE A 410 4.52 -14.63 -1.77
N LEU A 411 3.81 -13.64 -2.31
CA LEU A 411 4.16 -12.22 -2.20
C LEU A 411 3.25 -11.46 -1.23
N GLY A 412 2.45 -12.18 -0.44
CA GLY A 412 1.40 -11.59 0.39
C GLY A 412 0.15 -11.19 -0.41
N LEU A 413 -0.75 -10.49 0.28
CA LEU A 413 -2.00 -10.03 -0.29
C LEU A 413 -1.77 -8.83 -1.21
N ASP A 414 -2.56 -8.75 -2.28
CA ASP A 414 -2.67 -7.55 -3.11
C ASP A 414 -3.71 -6.56 -2.57
N VAL A 415 -3.96 -5.50 -3.34
CA VAL A 415 -4.94 -4.45 -2.99
C VAL A 415 -6.39 -4.95 -2.93
N PHE A 416 -6.66 -6.19 -3.34
CA PHE A 416 -7.98 -6.82 -3.30
C PHE A 416 -8.08 -7.93 -2.26
N ASP A 417 -7.10 -8.02 -1.35
CA ASP A 417 -6.96 -9.11 -0.38
C ASP A 417 -6.84 -10.50 -1.04
N GLN A 418 -6.26 -10.56 -2.25
CA GLN A 418 -5.98 -11.81 -2.95
C GLN A 418 -4.50 -12.16 -2.79
N LEU A 419 -4.21 -13.43 -2.49
CA LEU A 419 -2.83 -13.86 -2.31
C LEU A 419 -2.15 -13.95 -3.68
N ARG A 420 -1.01 -13.27 -3.83
CA ARG A 420 -0.22 -13.35 -5.06
C ARG A 420 0.87 -14.39 -4.95
N MET A 421 1.10 -15.11 -6.05
CA MET A 421 2.24 -16.01 -6.17
C MET A 421 2.89 -15.95 -7.55
N GLU A 422 4.17 -16.29 -7.59
CA GLU A 422 4.94 -16.51 -8.81
C GLU A 422 5.74 -17.81 -8.67
N GLY A 423 6.16 -18.40 -9.78
CA GLY A 423 6.96 -19.62 -9.67
C GLY A 423 7.51 -20.15 -10.97
N ARG A 424 8.25 -21.23 -10.84
CA ARG A 424 8.81 -21.98 -11.96
C ARG A 424 8.81 -23.48 -11.66
N ILE A 425 8.46 -24.25 -12.67
CA ILE A 425 8.44 -25.71 -12.65
C ILE A 425 9.39 -26.17 -13.73
N PHE A 426 10.43 -26.92 -13.38
CA PHE A 426 11.42 -27.35 -14.36
C PHE A 426 12.00 -28.74 -14.08
N GLY A 427 12.28 -29.49 -15.15
CA GLY A 427 12.93 -30.79 -15.08
C GLY A 427 12.24 -31.84 -15.95
N THR A 428 12.25 -33.09 -15.49
CA THR A 428 11.70 -34.24 -16.22
C THR A 428 10.77 -35.06 -15.34
N VAL A 429 9.67 -35.53 -15.92
CA VAL A 429 8.70 -36.43 -15.29
C VAL A 429 8.47 -37.66 -16.19
N PRO A 430 8.05 -38.81 -15.63
CA PRO A 430 7.61 -39.95 -16.44
C PRO A 430 6.49 -39.56 -17.40
N GLN A 431 6.48 -40.16 -18.59
CA GLN A 431 5.37 -39.96 -19.53
C GLN A 431 4.10 -40.66 -19.05
N VAL A 432 2.99 -39.94 -19.08
CA VAL A 432 1.66 -40.44 -18.73
C VAL A 432 0.85 -40.62 -20.01
N PRO A 433 0.27 -41.82 -20.27
CA PRO A 433 -0.50 -42.04 -21.49
C PRO A 433 -1.68 -41.07 -21.61
N HIS A 434 -1.89 -40.53 -22.81
CA HIS A 434 -2.95 -39.57 -23.08
C HIS A 434 -4.33 -40.10 -22.67
N GLY A 435 -5.12 -39.27 -21.98
CA GLY A 435 -6.45 -39.64 -21.48
C GLY A 435 -6.44 -40.41 -20.14
N SER A 436 -5.27 -40.72 -19.59
CA SER A 436 -5.17 -41.29 -18.25
C SER A 436 -5.55 -40.26 -17.18
N LYS A 437 -6.13 -40.74 -16.09
CA LYS A 437 -6.42 -39.95 -14.89
C LYS A 437 -5.57 -40.43 -13.74
N LEU A 438 -4.91 -39.48 -13.07
CA LEU A 438 -4.23 -39.76 -11.82
C LEU A 438 -5.25 -39.81 -10.67
N SER A 439 -5.12 -40.81 -9.80
CA SER A 439 -5.83 -40.87 -8.51
C SER A 439 -4.78 -40.87 -7.42
N LEU A 440 -4.83 -39.85 -6.56
CA LEU A 440 -4.07 -39.81 -5.32
C LEU A 440 -4.99 -40.33 -4.19
N PRO A 441 -4.49 -41.24 -3.34
CA PRO A 441 -5.28 -41.85 -2.26
C PRO A 441 -5.67 -40.88 -1.15
#